data_AF-A0A179ES54-F1
#
_entry.id   AF-A0A179ES54-F1
#
_cell.length_a   1.000
_cell.length_b   1.000
_cell.length_c   1.000
_cell.angle_alpha   90.00
_cell.angle_beta   90.00
_cell.angle_gamma   90.00
#
_symmetry.space_group_name_H-M   'P 1'
#
loop_
_entity.id
_entity.type
_entity.pdbx_description
1 polymer ?
#
loop_
_entity_poly.entity_id
_entity_poly.type
_entity_poly.pdbx_seq_one_letter_code
_entity_poly.pdbx_strand_id
1 'polypeptide(L)'
;MKPKTTFLKFILAGLVAFILFLSFLLTMGLLFSINEHSVFPEQVLASISLYLSAIASLLIIYYMYRMLGLVDNDRAFSAMSLIYVRAIFRLTIMEFIVLIGTVPFVYYIADNDDAPGVMIIGLGMLIIPLAVATFVSIIEKLLKNAIELKLDYELTI
;
A
#
# COMPACT_ATOMS: atom_id res chain seq x y z
N MET A 1 -15.59 -0.86 27.85
CA MET A 1 -15.88 0.17 26.82
C MET A 1 -15.60 -0.46 25.47
N LYS A 2 -16.56 -0.51 24.54
CA LYS A 2 -16.31 -1.12 23.21
C LYS A 2 -15.22 -0.32 22.49
N PRO A 3 -14.16 -0.95 21.94
CA PRO A 3 -13.17 -0.22 21.16
C PRO A 3 -13.87 0.34 19.93
N LYS A 4 -14.03 1.66 19.86
CA LYS A 4 -14.55 2.32 18.67
C LYS A 4 -13.37 2.70 17.79
N THR A 5 -13.16 1.97 16.71
CA THR A 5 -12.10 2.28 15.72
C THR A 5 -12.45 3.45 14.78
N THR A 6 -13.48 4.24 15.12
CA THR A 6 -14.00 5.33 14.30
C THR A 6 -12.92 6.33 13.87
N PHE A 7 -12.02 6.69 14.78
CA PHE A 7 -10.88 7.57 14.47
C PHE A 7 -9.97 6.97 13.38
N LEU A 8 -9.62 5.69 13.49
CA LEU A 8 -8.76 5.01 12.51
C LEU A 8 -9.45 4.90 11.15
N LYS A 9 -10.77 4.68 11.12
CA LYS A 9 -11.54 4.67 9.87
C LYS A 9 -11.55 6.03 9.18
N PHE A 10 -11.58 7.13 9.93
CA PHE A 10 -11.42 8.48 9.36
C PHE A 10 -10.03 8.69 8.77
N ILE A 11 -8.96 8.20 9.42
CA ILE A 11 -7.61 8.23 8.84
C ILE A 11 -7.57 7.47 7.51
N LEU A 12 -8.15 6.26 7.46
CA LEU A 12 -8.21 5.48 6.23
C LEU A 12 -8.97 6.22 5.11
N ALA A 13 -10.08 6.89 5.44
CA ALA A 13 -10.81 7.71 4.46
C ALA A 13 -9.96 8.89 3.95
N GLY A 14 -9.20 9.55 4.83
CA GLY A 14 -8.24 10.58 4.45
C GLY A 14 -7.15 10.07 3.51
N LEU A 15 -6.61 8.87 3.76
CA LEU A 15 -5.63 8.23 2.89
C LEU A 15 -6.21 7.90 1.50
N VAL A 16 -7.46 7.43 1.43
CA VAL A 16 -8.16 7.22 0.14
C VAL A 16 -8.27 8.54 -0.62
N ALA A 17 -8.73 9.60 0.03
CA ALA A 17 -8.85 10.91 -0.60
C ALA A 17 -7.48 11.42 -1.10
N PHE A 18 -6.42 11.21 -0.33
CA PHE A 18 -5.06 11.57 -0.71
C PHE A 18 -4.57 10.79 -1.94
N ILE A 19 -4.78 9.47 -1.99
CA ILE A 19 -4.40 8.64 -3.15
C ILE A 19 -5.18 9.06 -4.40
N LEU A 20 -6.47 9.34 -4.28
CA LEU A 20 -7.29 9.81 -5.40
C LEU A 20 -6.83 11.19 -5.89
N PHE A 21 -6.47 12.08 -4.98
CA PHE A 21 -5.92 13.39 -5.31
C PHE A 21 -4.58 13.27 -6.06
N LEU A 22 -3.66 12.42 -5.59
CA LEU A 22 -2.38 12.18 -6.29
C LEU A 22 -2.61 11.54 -7.67
N SER A 23 -3.56 10.62 -7.77
CA SER A 23 -3.92 10.00 -9.05
C SER A 23 -4.48 11.02 -10.04
N PHE A 24 -5.31 11.95 -9.55
CA PHE A 24 -5.83 13.06 -10.35
C PHE A 24 -4.71 14.00 -10.83
N LEU A 25 -3.76 14.36 -9.96
CA LEU A 25 -2.59 15.17 -10.35
C LEU A 25 -1.76 14.46 -11.42
N LEU A 26 -1.53 13.15 -11.27
CA LEU A 26 -0.83 12.34 -12.27
C LEU A 26 -1.56 12.34 -13.62
N THR A 27 -2.89 12.18 -13.61
CA THR A 27 -3.70 12.28 -14.84
C THR A 27 -3.56 13.65 -15.51
N MET A 28 -3.64 14.73 -14.74
CA MET A 28 -3.51 16.09 -15.29
C MET A 28 -2.12 16.35 -15.87
N GLY A 29 -1.05 15.87 -15.22
CA GLY A 29 0.32 15.96 -15.75
C GLY A 29 0.51 15.19 -17.06
N LEU A 30 -0.09 14.00 -17.17
CA LEU A 30 -0.09 13.22 -18.41
C LEU A 30 -0.86 13.92 -19.54
N LEU A 31 -2.04 14.46 -19.25
CA LEU A 31 -2.83 15.21 -20.25
C LEU A 31 -2.06 16.41 -20.79
N PHE A 32 -1.37 17.14 -19.92
CA PHE A 32 -0.49 18.24 -20.32
C PHE A 32 0.62 17.76 -21.26
N SER A 33 1.33 16.69 -20.88
CA SER A 33 2.42 16.11 -21.69
C SER A 33 1.93 15.62 -23.06
N ILE A 34 0.73 15.04 -23.12
CA ILE A 34 0.09 14.61 -24.37
C ILE A 34 -0.18 15.82 -25.29
N ASN A 35 -0.75 16.89 -24.74
CA ASN A 35 -1.08 18.09 -25.50
C ASN A 35 0.17 18.80 -26.04
N GLU A 36 1.29 18.72 -25.33
CA GLU A 36 2.57 19.28 -25.77
C GLU A 36 3.40 18.33 -26.66
N HIS A 37 2.89 17.14 -26.96
CA HIS A 37 3.62 16.09 -27.68
C HIS A 37 4.98 15.73 -27.04
N SER A 38 5.07 15.84 -25.72
CA SER A 38 6.29 15.60 -24.93
C SER A 38 6.30 14.25 -24.20
N VAL A 39 5.41 13.33 -24.57
CA VAL A 39 5.32 12.00 -23.93
C VAL A 39 6.43 11.07 -24.41
N PHE A 40 7.12 10.42 -23.48
CA PHE A 40 8.14 9.41 -23.75
C PHE A 40 7.85 8.08 -23.02
N PRO A 41 8.41 6.96 -23.51
CA PRO A 41 8.06 5.61 -23.02
C PRO A 41 8.27 5.40 -21.52
N GLU A 42 9.32 5.97 -20.94
CA GLU A 42 9.65 5.87 -19.53
C GLU A 42 8.56 6.53 -18.66
N GLN A 43 8.03 7.69 -19.09
CA GLN A 43 6.93 8.37 -18.42
C GLN A 43 5.64 7.54 -18.44
N VAL A 44 5.35 6.88 -19.56
CA VAL A 44 4.18 6.01 -19.70
C VAL A 44 4.31 4.79 -18.79
N LEU A 45 5.47 4.14 -18.76
CA LEU A 45 5.73 3.00 -17.89
C LEU A 45 5.60 3.38 -16.41
N ALA A 46 6.23 4.48 -16.00
CA ALA A 46 6.14 4.98 -14.64
C ALA A 46 4.69 5.32 -14.25
N SER A 47 3.92 5.90 -15.16
CA SER A 47 2.51 6.22 -14.93
C SER A 47 1.66 4.97 -14.72
N ILE A 48 1.85 3.94 -15.56
CA ILE A 48 1.16 2.65 -15.40
C ILE A 48 1.52 2.03 -14.05
N SER A 49 2.81 2.04 -13.67
CA SER A 49 3.27 1.58 -12.37
C SER A 49 2.61 2.33 -11.21
N LEU A 50 2.53 3.67 -11.29
CA LEU A 50 1.91 4.48 -10.24
C LEU A 50 0.39 4.22 -10.13
N TYR A 51 -0.33 4.04 -11.24
CA TYR A 51 -1.75 3.66 -11.18
C TYR A 51 -1.97 2.27 -10.61
N LEU A 52 -1.14 1.29 -10.98
CA LEU A 52 -1.20 -0.06 -10.40
C LEU A 52 -0.87 -0.04 -8.90
N SER A 53 0.11 0.75 -8.49
CA SER A 53 0.42 0.98 -7.08
C SER A 53 -0.77 1.61 -6.35
N ALA A 54 -1.39 2.66 -6.89
CA ALA A 54 -2.58 3.28 -6.30
C ALA A 54 -3.74 2.29 -6.11
N ILE A 55 -3.99 1.42 -7.09
CA ILE A 55 -5.00 0.34 -6.98
C ILE A 55 -4.63 -0.62 -5.84
N ALA A 56 -3.36 -1.05 -5.76
CA ALA A 56 -2.89 -1.92 -4.68
C ALA A 56 -3.04 -1.25 -3.31
N SER A 57 -2.69 0.03 -3.16
CA SER A 57 -2.84 0.78 -1.91
C SER A 57 -4.32 0.91 -1.49
N LEU A 58 -5.23 1.16 -2.44
CA LEU A 58 -6.67 1.20 -2.16
C LEU A 58 -7.20 -0.15 -1.68
N LEU A 59 -6.72 -1.26 -2.26
CA LEU A 59 -7.05 -2.61 -1.80
C LEU A 59 -6.49 -2.89 -0.39
N ILE A 60 -5.26 -2.44 -0.10
CA ILE A 60 -4.68 -2.54 1.25
C ILE A 60 -5.57 -1.80 2.26
N ILE A 61 -5.96 -0.56 1.96
CA ILE A 61 -6.84 0.25 2.82
C ILE A 61 -8.19 -0.44 3.01
N TYR A 62 -8.75 -1.06 1.97
CA TYR A 62 -9.98 -1.84 2.08
C TYR A 62 -9.84 -2.99 3.09
N TYR A 63 -8.76 -3.78 3.02
CA TYR A 63 -8.52 -4.85 3.99
C TYR A 63 -8.25 -4.33 5.41
N MET A 64 -7.55 -3.20 5.55
CA MET A 64 -7.39 -2.53 6.85
C MET A 64 -8.73 -2.09 7.43
N TYR A 65 -9.62 -1.51 6.62
CA TYR A 65 -10.96 -1.13 7.06
C TYR A 65 -11.78 -2.34 7.51
N ARG A 66 -11.70 -3.46 6.78
CA ARG A 66 -12.34 -4.73 7.16
C ARG A 66 -11.77 -5.28 8.47
N MET A 67 -10.46 -5.18 8.69
CA MET A 67 -9.82 -5.53 9.97
C MET A 67 -10.34 -4.68 11.13
N LEU A 68 -10.47 -3.36 10.97
CA LEU A 68 -11.07 -2.50 11.99
C LEU A 68 -12.52 -2.90 12.31
N GLY A 69 -13.29 -3.32 11.31
CA GLY A 69 -14.62 -3.88 11.51
C GLY A 69 -14.61 -5.17 12.34
N LEU A 70 -13.60 -6.04 12.20
CA LEU A 70 -13.46 -7.23 13.06
C LEU A 70 -13.12 -6.83 14.50
N VAL A 71 -12.29 -5.81 14.70
CA VAL A 71 -11.96 -5.26 16.03
C VAL A 71 -13.20 -4.71 16.73
N ASP A 72 -14.01 -3.89 16.03
CA ASP A 72 -15.24 -3.32 16.60
C ASP A 72 -16.28 -4.38 17.02
N ASN A 73 -16.19 -5.57 16.43
CA ASN A 73 -17.09 -6.70 16.69
C ASN A 73 -16.45 -7.78 17.59
N ASP A 74 -15.36 -7.47 18.29
CA ASP A 74 -14.64 -8.40 19.19
C ASP A 74 -14.16 -9.70 18.50
N ARG A 75 -13.96 -9.65 17.17
CA ARG A 75 -13.51 -10.76 16.30
C ARG A 75 -12.10 -10.55 15.75
N ALA A 76 -11.29 -9.73 16.43
CA ALA A 76 -9.92 -9.40 16.02
C ALA A 76 -9.02 -10.65 15.90
N PHE A 77 -9.19 -11.64 16.78
CA PHE A 77 -8.48 -12.92 16.74
C PHE A 77 -9.34 -13.99 16.07
N SER A 78 -9.45 -13.94 14.75
CA SER A 78 -10.24 -14.88 13.95
C SER A 78 -9.51 -15.27 12.66
N ALA A 79 -9.90 -16.41 12.07
CA ALA A 79 -9.38 -16.85 10.77
C ALA A 79 -9.57 -15.78 9.67
N MET A 80 -10.66 -15.00 9.74
CA MET A 80 -10.91 -13.88 8.83
C MET A 80 -9.85 -12.78 8.96
N SER A 81 -9.42 -12.46 10.18
CA SER A 81 -8.34 -11.49 10.40
C SER A 81 -7.04 -11.96 9.74
N LEU A 82 -6.72 -13.25 9.88
CA LEU A 82 -5.52 -13.83 9.26
C LEU A 82 -5.57 -13.76 7.72
N ILE A 83 -6.75 -13.98 7.13
CA ILE A 83 -6.96 -13.82 5.67
C ILE A 83 -6.70 -12.37 5.24
N TYR A 84 -7.20 -11.39 6.00
CA TYR A 84 -7.01 -9.98 5.68
C TYR A 84 -5.56 -9.53 5.83
N VAL A 85 -4.87 -9.92 6.91
CA VAL A 85 -3.43 -9.62 7.09
C VAL A 85 -2.58 -10.23 5.98
N ARG A 86 -2.86 -11.47 5.57
CA ARG A 86 -2.20 -12.12 4.43
C ARG A 86 -2.44 -11.38 3.11
N ALA A 87 -3.66 -10.88 2.91
CA ALA A 87 -3.98 -10.10 1.71
C ALA A 87 -3.18 -8.79 1.69
N ILE A 88 -3.10 -8.09 2.83
CA ILE A 88 -2.27 -6.88 2.97
C ILE A 88 -0.81 -7.20 2.65
N PHE A 89 -0.23 -8.24 3.25
CA PHE A 89 1.17 -8.64 2.98
C PHE A 89 1.44 -8.84 1.49
N ARG A 90 0.61 -9.64 0.80
CA ARG A 90 0.78 -9.92 -0.63
C ARG A 90 0.64 -8.67 -1.48
N LEU A 91 -0.31 -7.80 -1.16
CA LEU A 91 -0.50 -6.53 -1.87
C LEU A 91 0.67 -5.58 -1.68
N THR A 92 1.25 -5.50 -0.48
CA THR A 92 2.43 -4.66 -0.22
C THR A 92 3.67 -5.18 -0.98
N ILE A 93 3.85 -6.50 -1.11
CA ILE A 93 4.91 -7.07 -1.96
C ILE A 93 4.66 -6.78 -3.44
N MET A 94 3.41 -6.91 -3.90
CA MET A 94 3.04 -6.54 -5.27
C MET A 94 3.32 -5.07 -5.55
N GLU A 95 2.98 -4.18 -4.62
CA GLU A 95 3.23 -2.74 -4.71
C GLU A 95 4.73 -2.44 -4.87
N PHE A 96 5.60 -3.10 -4.11
CA PHE A 96 7.05 -3.01 -4.31
C PHE A 96 7.48 -3.39 -5.73
N ILE A 97 7.02 -4.54 -6.24
CA ILE A 97 7.38 -5.03 -7.57
C ILE A 97 6.90 -4.04 -8.66
N VAL A 98 5.68 -3.53 -8.53
CA VAL A 98 5.09 -2.58 -9.47
C VAL A 98 5.87 -1.26 -9.49
N LEU A 99 6.30 -0.76 -8.32
CA LEU A 99 7.04 0.49 -8.21
C LEU A 99 8.43 0.42 -8.85
N ILE A 100 9.03 -0.77 -9.05
CA ILE A 100 10.29 -0.90 -9.81
C ILE A 100 10.13 -0.33 -11.24
N GLY A 101 8.93 -0.39 -11.82
CA GLY A 101 8.67 0.19 -13.14
C GLY A 101 8.78 1.72 -13.21
N THR A 102 8.84 2.43 -12.07
CA THR A 102 9.12 3.88 -12.05
C THR A 102 10.60 4.21 -12.16
N VAL A 103 11.50 3.24 -11.97
CA VAL A 103 12.96 3.46 -11.93
C VAL A 103 13.51 4.06 -13.24
N PRO A 104 13.14 3.58 -14.45
CA PRO A 104 13.65 4.17 -15.69
C PRO A 104 13.33 5.66 -15.81
N PHE A 105 12.13 6.07 -15.39
CA PHE A 105 11.71 7.46 -15.41
C PHE A 105 12.45 8.32 -14.39
N VAL A 106 12.63 7.81 -13.17
CA VAL A 106 13.43 8.48 -12.13
C VAL A 106 14.86 8.69 -12.59
N TYR A 107 15.46 7.68 -13.23
CA TYR A 107 16.80 7.77 -13.80
C TYR A 107 16.86 8.84 -14.91
N TYR A 108 15.90 8.82 -15.84
CA TYR A 108 15.80 9.80 -16.92
C TYR A 108 15.76 11.24 -16.41
N ILE A 109 14.96 11.52 -15.37
CA ILE A 109 14.91 12.86 -14.76
C ILE A 109 16.25 13.21 -14.11
N ALA A 110 16.82 12.28 -13.33
CA ALA A 110 18.06 12.53 -12.61
C ALA A 110 19.24 12.85 -13.55
N ASP A 111 19.29 12.21 -14.72
CA ASP A 111 20.33 12.45 -15.73
C ASP A 111 20.10 13.76 -16.50
N ASN A 112 18.86 14.05 -16.92
CA ASN A 112 18.55 15.26 -17.69
C ASN A 112 18.65 16.56 -16.89
N ASP A 113 18.22 16.54 -15.64
CA ASP A 113 18.24 17.72 -14.78
C ASP A 113 19.57 17.86 -14.00
N ASP A 114 20.57 17.00 -14.29
CA ASP A 114 21.83 16.88 -13.55
C ASP A 114 21.61 16.83 -12.02
N ALA A 115 20.59 16.06 -11.63
CA ALA A 115 20.02 16.02 -10.29
C ALA A 115 20.14 14.61 -9.68
N PRO A 116 21.36 14.17 -9.30
CA PRO A 116 21.58 12.81 -8.78
C PRO A 116 20.81 12.52 -7.48
N GLY A 117 20.41 13.56 -6.74
CA GLY A 117 19.56 13.44 -5.56
C GLY A 117 18.17 12.83 -5.84
N VAL A 118 17.62 13.04 -7.04
CA VAL A 118 16.33 12.47 -7.46
C VAL A 118 16.39 10.94 -7.49
N MET A 119 17.53 10.38 -7.94
CA MET A 119 17.75 8.95 -7.95
C MET A 119 17.75 8.35 -6.54
N ILE A 120 18.42 9.00 -5.59
CA ILE A 120 18.47 8.55 -4.18
C ILE A 120 17.07 8.57 -3.56
N ILE A 121 16.30 9.64 -3.80
CA ILE A 121 14.93 9.75 -3.30
C ILE A 121 14.04 8.67 -3.91
N GLY A 122 14.08 8.48 -5.22
CA GLY A 122 13.27 7.47 -5.91
C GLY A 122 13.59 6.05 -5.46
N LEU A 123 14.88 5.70 -5.33
CA LEU A 123 15.28 4.40 -4.78
C LEU A 123 14.89 4.23 -3.31
N GLY A 124 15.00 5.29 -2.51
CA GLY A 124 14.56 5.29 -1.11
C GLY A 124 13.07 4.98 -0.96
N MET A 125 12.23 5.51 -1.86
CA MET A 125 10.79 5.23 -1.86
C MET A 125 10.46 3.75 -2.10
N LEU A 126 11.27 3.02 -2.88
CA LEU A 126 11.08 1.58 -3.11
C LEU A 126 11.26 0.74 -1.85
N ILE A 127 12.03 1.20 -0.86
CA ILE A 127 12.31 0.44 0.36
C ILE A 127 11.09 0.45 1.31
N ILE A 128 10.23 1.47 1.22
CA ILE A 128 9.07 1.67 2.09
C ILE A 128 8.13 0.45 2.09
N PRO A 129 7.60 -0.02 0.94
CA PRO A 129 6.72 -1.18 0.91
C PRO A 129 7.40 -2.45 1.44
N LEU A 130 8.72 -2.62 1.25
CA LEU A 130 9.44 -3.77 1.79
C LEU A 130 9.51 -3.74 3.32
N ALA A 131 9.73 -2.57 3.92
CA ALA A 131 9.69 -2.39 5.36
C ALA A 131 8.28 -2.66 5.93
N VAL A 132 7.24 -2.15 5.27
CA VAL A 132 5.84 -2.41 5.63
C VAL A 132 5.52 -3.90 5.52
N ALA A 133 5.89 -4.57 4.42
CA ALA A 133 5.65 -5.98 4.23
C ALA A 133 6.32 -6.84 5.31
N THR A 134 7.55 -6.46 5.71
CA THR A 134 8.26 -7.10 6.83
C THR A 134 7.45 -7.00 8.12
N PHE A 135 6.97 -5.81 8.45
CA PHE A 135 6.14 -5.59 9.64
C PHE A 135 4.83 -6.38 9.59
N VAL A 136 4.13 -6.37 8.45
CA VAL A 136 2.88 -7.11 8.27
C VAL A 136 3.12 -8.62 8.40
N SER A 137 4.24 -9.16 7.91
CA SER A 137 4.60 -10.57 8.06
C SER A 137 4.81 -10.96 9.54
N ILE A 138 5.39 -10.07 10.34
CA ILE A 138 5.51 -10.27 11.79
C ILE A 138 4.12 -10.32 12.43
N ILE A 139 3.25 -9.37 12.11
CA ILE A 139 1.85 -9.36 12.59
C ILE A 139 1.10 -10.61 12.17
N GLU A 140 1.29 -11.11 10.95
CA GLU A 140 0.66 -12.34 10.47
C GLU A 140 1.02 -13.54 11.36
N LYS A 141 2.31 -13.71 11.67
CA LYS A 141 2.80 -14.81 12.53
C LYS A 141 2.27 -14.68 13.95
N LEU A 142 2.32 -13.47 14.52
CA LEU A 142 1.80 -13.22 15.87
C LEU A 142 0.30 -13.48 15.96
N LEU A 143 -0.46 -13.02 14.97
CA LEU A 143 -1.90 -13.23 14.91
C LEU A 143 -2.26 -14.71 14.75
N LYS A 144 -1.52 -15.44 13.91
CA LYS A 144 -1.69 -16.88 13.76
C LYS A 144 -1.51 -17.61 15.10
N ASN A 145 -0.40 -17.35 15.80
CA ASN A 145 -0.12 -17.96 17.10
C ASN A 145 -1.20 -17.60 18.14
N ALA A 146 -1.67 -16.35 18.15
CA ALA A 146 -2.72 -15.92 19.08
C ALA A 146 -4.07 -16.60 18.80
N ILE A 147 -4.40 -16.87 17.53
CA ILE A 147 -5.61 -17.62 17.15
C ILE A 147 -5.49 -19.08 17.61
N GLU A 148 -4.34 -19.72 17.40
CA GLU A 148 -4.10 -21.11 17.83
C GLU A 148 -4.21 -21.25 19.35
N LEU A 149 -3.58 -20.36 20.12
CA LEU A 149 -3.69 -20.36 21.58
C LEU A 149 -5.13 -20.20 22.09
N LYS A 150 -5.93 -19.36 21.42
CA LYS A 150 -7.34 -19.18 21.77
C LYS A 150 -8.15 -20.46 21.51
N LEU A 151 -7.91 -21.13 20.38
CA LEU A 151 -8.58 -22.38 20.04
C LEU A 151 -8.24 -23.51 21.02
N ASP A 152 -6.96 -23.63 21.40
CA ASP A 152 -6.53 -24.65 22.36
C ASP A 152 -7.19 -24.46 23.74
N TYR A 153 -7.31 -23.21 24.19
CA TYR A 153 -8.01 -22.87 25.43
C TYR A 153 -9.50 -23.21 25.37
N GLU A 154 -10.17 -22.94 24.24
CA GLU A 154 -11.59 -23.29 24.04
C GLU A 154 -11.83 -24.81 23.93
N LEU A 155 -10.82 -25.61 23.56
CA LEU A 155 -10.92 -27.07 23.46
C LEU A 155 -10.61 -27.82 24.76
N THR A 156 -9.97 -27.18 25.74
CA THR A 156 -9.53 -27.81 26.99
C THR A 156 -10.43 -27.54 28.19
N ILE A 157 -11.40 -26.63 28.07
CA ILE A 157 -12.43 -26.30 29.07
C ILE A 157 -13.76 -26.94 28.66
#